data_AF-N0BEB1-F1
#
_entry.id   AF-N0BEB1-F1
#
_cell.length_a   1.000
_cell.length_b   1.000
_cell.length_c   1.000
_cell.angle_alpha   90.00
_cell.angle_beta   90.00
_cell.angle_gamma   90.00
#
_symmetry.space_group_name_H-M   'P 1'
#
loop_
_entity.id
_entity.type
_entity.pdbx_description
1 polymer ?
#
loop_
_entity_poly.entity_id
_entity_poly.type
_entity_poly.pdbx_seq_one_letter_code
_entity_poly.pdbx_strand_id
1 'polypeptide(L)'
;MNDKALSQKAWLLIAVILVAGIVGVAWYSQTTKQAEERVLTISTTTSLYDTGLLEDAIAPAFKDATGIELHFIPKGTGAAIQDAMNGAADAIIVHARSKEIEFMENGYGVNRKIIAYNFFVIVGPENDPAGIKGLSPVEALKKIVEEGRKGNAIWVSRDDGSGTNTKEIALWEKAGYNYSEIKKESWFRNTGTGMGKTLNYCNNVRAYTLSDMGTYLKYRMDGLIDLAVLVDKGEELINIYAIIVVNPEKFNKDFDGAMELVKWLTSREGQKTIGEYGVERYGRQLFYPAVEVLEKKSGNIYHWIVKYGFIENNVWSECPAKYRYKADIKFFEAKMS
;
A
#
# COMPACT_ATOMS: atom_id res chain seq x y z
N MET A 1 -6.93 -13.45 -79.99
CA MET A 1 -6.52 -13.53 -78.58
C MET A 1 -5.06 -13.96 -78.55
N ASN A 2 -4.14 -13.04 -78.28
CA ASN A 2 -2.70 -13.31 -78.25
C ASN A 2 -2.31 -13.77 -76.84
N ASP A 3 -2.11 -15.07 -76.66
CA ASP A 3 -1.46 -15.60 -75.46
C ASP A 3 0.06 -15.39 -75.59
N LYS A 4 0.57 -14.29 -75.04
CA LYS A 4 2.02 -14.13 -74.81
C LYS A 4 2.40 -14.96 -73.60
N ALA A 5 2.76 -16.22 -73.82
CA ALA A 5 3.36 -17.06 -72.79
C ALA A 5 4.61 -16.37 -72.20
N LEU A 6 4.64 -16.20 -70.88
CA LEU A 6 5.78 -15.65 -70.16
C LEU A 6 7.02 -16.53 -70.39
N SER A 7 8.15 -15.90 -70.71
CA SER A 7 9.41 -16.62 -70.92
C SER A 7 9.86 -17.32 -69.63
N GLN A 8 10.61 -18.42 -69.76
CA GLN A 8 11.17 -19.15 -68.62
C GLN A 8 11.97 -18.24 -67.66
N LYS A 9 12.63 -17.19 -68.19
CA LYS A 9 13.33 -16.17 -67.41
C LYS A 9 12.38 -15.31 -66.57
N ALA A 10 11.21 -14.99 -67.10
CA ALA A 10 10.19 -14.23 -66.37
C ALA A 10 9.58 -15.06 -65.24
N TRP A 11 9.36 -16.37 -65.46
CA TRP A 11 8.93 -17.29 -64.40
C TRP A 11 9.96 -17.45 -63.28
N LEU A 12 11.24 -17.53 -63.61
CA LEU A 12 12.34 -17.55 -62.62
C LEU A 12 12.39 -16.26 -61.79
N LEU A 13 12.23 -15.09 -62.42
CA LEU A 13 12.18 -13.80 -61.73
C LEU A 13 11.00 -13.71 -60.75
N ILE A 14 9.81 -14.14 -61.17
CA ILE A 14 8.61 -14.16 -60.32
C ILE A 14 8.81 -15.11 -59.12
N ALA A 15 9.38 -16.29 -59.35
CA ALA A 15 9.66 -17.24 -58.28
C ALA A 15 10.67 -16.68 -57.26
N VAL A 16 11.73 -15.99 -57.72
CA VAL A 16 12.71 -15.35 -56.82
C VAL A 16 12.07 -14.22 -56.00
N ILE A 17 11.21 -13.40 -56.60
CA ILE A 17 10.50 -12.32 -55.89
C ILE A 17 9.53 -12.90 -54.85
N LEU A 18 8.81 -13.98 -55.17
CA LEU A 18 7.91 -14.65 -54.23
C LEU A 18 8.68 -15.27 -53.06
N VAL A 19 9.79 -15.95 -53.32
CA VAL A 19 10.64 -16.51 -52.27
C VAL A 19 11.25 -15.40 -51.40
N ALA A 20 11.74 -14.31 -52.00
CA ALA A 20 12.26 -13.16 -51.26
C ALA A 20 11.17 -12.48 -50.40
N GLY A 21 9.93 -12.40 -50.91
CA GLY A 21 8.78 -11.89 -50.16
C GLY A 21 8.41 -12.78 -48.97
N ILE A 22 8.37 -14.10 -49.17
CA ILE A 22 8.07 -15.07 -48.09
C ILE A 22 9.18 -15.07 -47.03
N VAL A 23 10.45 -15.05 -47.46
CA VAL A 23 11.59 -14.96 -46.54
C VAL A 23 11.55 -13.63 -45.79
N GLY A 24 11.26 -12.51 -46.45
CA GLY A 24 11.11 -11.20 -45.83
C GLY A 24 10.00 -11.15 -44.78
N VAL A 25 8.83 -11.75 -45.07
CA VAL A 25 7.73 -11.87 -44.11
C VAL A 25 8.09 -12.80 -42.95
N ALA A 26 8.76 -13.93 -43.20
CA ALA A 26 9.20 -14.83 -42.14
C ALA A 26 10.27 -14.19 -41.24
N TRP A 27 11.18 -13.39 -41.81
CA TRP A 27 12.20 -12.64 -41.08
C TRP A 27 11.59 -11.49 -40.28
N TYR A 28 10.60 -10.79 -40.84
CA TYR A 28 9.82 -9.76 -40.14
C TYR A 28 9.05 -10.35 -38.96
N SER A 29 8.37 -11.48 -39.16
CA SER A 29 7.64 -12.20 -38.10
C SER A 29 8.56 -12.78 -37.02
N GLN A 30 9.79 -13.17 -37.36
CA GLN A 30 10.80 -13.62 -36.37
C GLN A 30 11.47 -12.47 -35.61
N THR A 31 11.56 -11.27 -36.22
CA THR A 31 12.13 -10.08 -35.57
C THR A 31 11.13 -9.37 -34.68
N THR A 32 9.83 -9.51 -34.93
CA THR A 32 8.78 -9.25 -33.93
C THR A 32 8.71 -10.39 -32.92
N LYS A 33 9.80 -10.61 -32.16
CA LYS A 33 9.68 -11.21 -30.83
C LYS A 33 8.74 -10.27 -30.07
N GLN A 34 7.52 -10.72 -29.79
CA GLN A 34 6.66 -10.07 -28.80
C GLN A 34 7.53 -9.94 -27.54
N ALA A 35 7.94 -8.73 -27.19
CA ALA A 35 8.66 -8.51 -25.95
C ALA A 35 7.75 -9.10 -24.86
N GLU A 36 8.25 -10.08 -24.10
CA GLU A 36 7.51 -10.58 -22.95
C GLU A 36 7.16 -9.35 -22.10
N GLU A 37 5.86 -9.14 -21.87
CA GLU A 37 5.42 -8.05 -21.00
C GLU A 37 6.11 -8.24 -19.65
N ARG A 38 6.92 -7.25 -19.27
CA ARG A 38 7.66 -7.29 -18.01
C ARG A 38 6.64 -7.08 -16.88
N VAL A 39 6.56 -8.04 -15.96
CA VAL A 39 5.62 -8.01 -14.84
C VAL A 39 6.39 -7.87 -13.52
N LEU A 40 5.94 -6.97 -12.65
CA LEU A 40 6.39 -6.87 -11.27
C LEU A 40 5.30 -7.36 -10.33
N THR A 41 5.66 -8.27 -9.42
CA THR A 41 4.76 -8.77 -8.39
C THR A 41 4.96 -8.00 -7.10
N ILE A 42 3.91 -7.34 -6.62
CA ILE A 42 3.92 -6.53 -5.40
C ILE A 42 3.04 -7.17 -4.33
N SER A 43 3.63 -7.59 -3.22
CA SER A 43 2.83 -8.04 -2.08
C SER A 43 2.40 -6.84 -1.23
N THR A 44 1.13 -6.77 -0.87
CA THR A 44 0.57 -5.57 -0.24
C THR A 44 -0.52 -5.91 0.77
N THR A 45 -1.01 -4.89 1.47
CA THR A 45 -2.06 -5.06 2.46
C THR A 45 -3.45 -5.05 1.82
N THR A 46 -4.35 -5.92 2.27
CA THR A 46 -5.75 -5.91 1.84
C THR A 46 -6.42 -4.55 2.03
N SER A 47 -6.11 -3.81 3.11
CA SER A 47 -6.69 -2.48 3.33
C SER A 47 -6.23 -1.44 2.29
N LEU A 48 -4.98 -1.51 1.82
CA LEU A 48 -4.53 -0.66 0.72
C LEU A 48 -5.19 -1.07 -0.60
N TYR A 49 -5.20 -2.37 -0.87
CA TYR A 49 -5.79 -2.95 -2.07
C TYR A 49 -7.28 -2.61 -2.22
N ASP A 50 -8.06 -2.80 -1.14
CA ASP A 50 -9.50 -2.55 -1.09
C ASP A 50 -9.86 -1.08 -1.37
N THR A 51 -8.92 -0.13 -1.25
CA THR A 51 -9.17 1.26 -1.62
C THR A 51 -9.29 1.47 -3.12
N GLY A 52 -8.74 0.57 -3.95
CA GLY A 52 -8.63 0.71 -5.40
C GLY A 52 -7.42 1.53 -5.87
N LEU A 53 -6.68 2.23 -4.99
CA LEU A 53 -5.55 3.09 -5.39
C LEU A 53 -4.52 2.35 -6.26
N LEU A 54 -4.22 1.09 -5.91
CA LEU A 54 -3.21 0.30 -6.59
C LEU A 54 -3.63 -0.10 -8.02
N GLU A 55 -4.83 -0.66 -8.16
CA GLU A 55 -5.35 -1.21 -9.42
C GLU A 55 -5.92 -0.11 -10.33
N ASP A 56 -6.66 0.84 -9.76
CA ASP A 56 -7.44 1.80 -10.54
C ASP A 56 -6.62 3.03 -10.96
N ALA A 57 -5.48 3.28 -10.30
CA ALA A 57 -4.68 4.50 -10.51
C ALA A 57 -3.18 4.24 -10.69
N ILE A 58 -2.53 3.53 -9.76
CA ILE A 58 -1.07 3.33 -9.80
C ILE A 58 -0.67 2.39 -10.94
N ALA A 59 -1.27 1.21 -11.03
CA ALA A 59 -0.94 0.21 -12.05
C ALA A 59 -1.11 0.72 -13.49
N PRO A 60 -2.26 1.31 -13.89
CA PRO A 60 -2.42 1.81 -15.25
C PRO A 60 -1.43 2.95 -15.57
N ALA A 61 -1.28 3.92 -14.67
CA ALA A 61 -0.37 5.04 -14.90
C ALA A 61 1.10 4.62 -14.96
N PHE A 62 1.52 3.64 -14.14
CA PHE A 62 2.87 3.08 -14.18
C PHE A 62 3.11 2.27 -15.46
N LYS A 63 2.14 1.45 -15.90
CA LYS A 63 2.23 0.70 -17.17
C LYS A 63 2.32 1.65 -18.35
N ASP A 64 1.55 2.73 -18.37
CA ASP A 64 1.61 3.75 -19.43
C ASP A 64 2.98 4.46 -19.48
N ALA A 65 3.58 4.71 -18.31
CA ALA A 65 4.88 5.40 -18.22
C ALA A 65 6.09 4.51 -18.56
N THR A 66 6.03 3.21 -18.30
CA THR A 66 7.20 2.31 -18.31
C THR A 66 7.05 1.07 -19.18
N GLY A 67 5.82 0.70 -19.55
CA GLY A 67 5.50 -0.57 -20.18
C GLY A 67 5.49 -1.77 -19.23
N ILE A 68 5.68 -1.57 -17.93
CA ILE A 68 5.74 -2.64 -16.92
C ILE A 68 4.38 -2.85 -16.28
N GLU A 69 3.93 -4.09 -16.24
CA GLU A 69 2.67 -4.47 -15.58
C GLU A 69 2.89 -4.75 -14.09
N LEU A 70 1.93 -4.35 -13.25
CA LEU A 70 1.94 -4.63 -11.82
C LEU A 70 0.91 -5.70 -11.48
N HIS A 71 1.34 -6.77 -10.80
CA HIS A 71 0.45 -7.78 -10.20
C HIS A 71 0.50 -7.66 -8.69
N PHE A 72 -0.65 -7.66 -8.03
CA PHE A 72 -0.73 -7.49 -6.58
C PHE A 72 -1.14 -8.76 -5.85
N ILE A 73 -0.50 -9.03 -4.71
CA ILE A 73 -0.89 -10.09 -3.78
C ILE A 73 -1.40 -9.43 -2.48
N PRO A 74 -2.73 -9.21 -2.33
CA PRO A 74 -3.27 -8.54 -1.15
C PRO A 74 -3.47 -9.51 0.03
N LYS A 75 -2.77 -9.27 1.15
CA LYS A 75 -2.91 -10.05 2.40
C LYS A 75 -2.84 -9.17 3.66
N GLY A 76 -2.94 -9.74 4.85
CA GLY A 76 -2.51 -9.04 6.07
C GLY A 76 -1.02 -8.73 6.03
N THR A 77 -0.56 -7.63 6.65
CA THR A 77 0.85 -7.18 6.58
C THR A 77 1.88 -8.26 6.90
N GLY A 78 1.64 -9.09 7.93
CA GLY A 78 2.54 -10.20 8.24
C GLY A 78 2.65 -11.23 7.11
N ALA A 79 1.51 -11.59 6.51
CA ALA A 79 1.49 -12.52 5.39
C ALA A 79 2.08 -11.90 4.09
N ALA A 80 1.90 -10.59 3.88
CA ALA A 80 2.49 -9.88 2.75
C ALA A 80 4.03 -9.84 2.85
N ILE A 81 4.55 -9.61 4.06
CA ILE A 81 5.99 -9.70 4.35
C ILE A 81 6.47 -11.15 4.18
N GLN A 82 5.70 -12.14 4.65
CA GLN A 82 6.05 -13.55 4.49
C GLN A 82 6.13 -13.97 3.02
N ASP A 83 5.26 -13.45 2.16
CA ASP A 83 5.33 -13.68 0.71
C ASP A 83 6.67 -13.21 0.14
N ALA A 84 7.12 -12.01 0.53
CA ALA A 84 8.42 -11.48 0.12
C ALA A 84 9.60 -12.30 0.71
N MET A 85 9.49 -12.74 1.97
CA MET A 85 10.47 -13.64 2.60
C MET A 85 10.50 -15.04 1.97
N ASN A 86 9.49 -15.42 1.20
CA ASN A 86 9.45 -16.66 0.43
C ASN A 86 9.84 -16.44 -1.05
N GLY A 87 10.24 -15.23 -1.42
CA GLY A 87 10.56 -14.89 -2.81
C GLY A 87 9.34 -14.90 -3.74
N ALA A 88 8.15 -14.57 -3.24
CA ALA A 88 6.95 -14.49 -4.07
C ALA A 88 6.70 -13.09 -4.69
N ALA A 89 7.41 -12.06 -4.24
CA ALA A 89 7.24 -10.68 -4.70
C ALA A 89 8.59 -10.00 -5.02
N ASP A 90 8.58 -8.97 -5.84
CA ASP A 90 9.72 -8.11 -6.19
C ASP A 90 9.84 -6.92 -5.21
N ALA A 91 8.71 -6.44 -4.70
CA ALA A 91 8.65 -5.45 -3.62
C ALA A 91 7.40 -5.65 -2.75
N ILE A 92 7.38 -5.00 -1.59
CA ILE A 92 6.21 -4.90 -0.73
C ILE A 92 5.76 -3.45 -0.57
N ILE A 93 4.45 -3.23 -0.49
CA ILE A 93 3.86 -1.94 -0.08
C ILE A 93 3.01 -2.17 1.15
N VAL A 94 3.49 -1.69 2.30
CA VAL A 94 2.89 -1.95 3.62
C VAL A 94 2.90 -0.67 4.47
N HIS A 95 2.32 -0.77 5.68
CA HIS A 95 2.15 0.36 6.61
C HIS A 95 2.35 -0.07 8.07
N ALA A 96 3.36 -0.90 8.34
CA ALA A 96 3.69 -1.38 9.67
C ALA A 96 5.20 -1.26 9.93
N ARG A 97 5.64 -0.05 10.29
CA ARG A 97 7.07 0.29 10.49
C ARG A 97 7.86 -0.75 11.29
N SER A 98 7.32 -1.27 12.39
CA SER A 98 8.05 -2.25 13.21
C SER A 98 8.35 -3.54 12.43
N LYS A 99 7.37 -4.08 11.70
CA LYS A 99 7.54 -5.27 10.85
C LYS A 99 8.40 -4.99 9.62
N GLU A 100 8.33 -3.77 9.08
CA GLU A 100 9.20 -3.32 7.99
C GLU A 100 10.67 -3.28 8.41
N ILE A 101 10.96 -2.79 9.63
CA ILE A 101 12.31 -2.79 10.20
C ILE A 101 12.80 -4.23 10.36
N GLU A 102 12.00 -5.10 10.97
CA GLU A 102 12.35 -6.52 11.16
C GLU A 102 12.65 -7.22 9.81
N PHE A 103 11.85 -6.96 8.78
CA PHE A 103 12.07 -7.49 7.43
C PHE A 103 13.42 -7.08 6.84
N MET A 104 13.83 -5.82 7.03
CA MET A 104 15.12 -5.32 6.58
C MET A 104 16.28 -5.78 7.46
N GLU A 105 16.10 -5.86 8.79
CA GLU A 105 17.09 -6.37 9.74
C GLU A 105 17.45 -7.83 9.48
N ASN A 106 16.46 -8.63 9.08
CA ASN A 106 16.66 -10.01 8.66
C ASN A 106 17.24 -10.14 7.23
N GLY A 107 17.53 -9.02 6.58
CA GLY A 107 18.24 -8.97 5.29
C GLY A 107 17.38 -9.27 4.07
N TYR A 108 16.05 -9.27 4.20
CA TYR A 108 15.13 -9.57 3.09
C TYR A 108 14.69 -8.33 2.31
N GLY A 109 14.78 -7.14 2.90
CA GLY A 109 14.36 -5.88 2.29
C GLY A 109 15.47 -4.85 2.19
N VAL A 110 15.44 -4.06 1.12
CA VAL A 110 16.35 -2.93 0.87
C VAL A 110 15.56 -1.72 0.33
N ASN A 111 16.19 -0.55 0.36
CA ASN A 111 15.70 0.67 -0.32
C ASN A 111 14.29 1.11 0.07
N ARG A 112 13.96 1.07 1.36
CA ARG A 112 12.66 1.52 1.88
C ARG A 112 12.38 2.99 1.53
N LYS A 113 11.21 3.29 0.98
CA LYS A 113 10.78 4.65 0.66
C LYS A 113 9.37 4.92 1.14
N ILE A 114 9.18 6.06 1.81
CA ILE A 114 7.84 6.51 2.20
C ILE A 114 7.18 7.16 0.99
N ILE A 115 6.02 6.66 0.60
CA ILE A 115 5.33 7.07 -0.65
C ILE A 115 4.06 7.86 -0.38
N ALA A 116 3.37 7.58 0.71
CA ALA A 116 2.09 8.20 1.02
C ALA A 116 1.81 8.13 2.53
N TYR A 117 0.83 8.90 2.97
CA TYR A 117 0.22 8.72 4.27
C TYR A 117 -1.29 8.95 4.19
N ASN A 118 -2.01 8.40 5.17
CA ASN A 118 -3.37 8.80 5.50
C ASN A 118 -3.53 8.81 7.02
N PHE A 119 -4.77 8.77 7.50
CA PHE A 119 -5.08 8.71 8.92
C PHE A 119 -5.98 7.53 9.23
N PHE A 120 -5.71 6.90 10.37
CA PHE A 120 -6.69 6.06 11.03
C PHE A 120 -7.78 6.92 11.67
N VAL A 121 -8.93 6.32 11.91
CA VAL A 121 -10.07 6.91 12.61
C VAL A 121 -10.65 5.89 13.57
N ILE A 122 -11.19 6.36 14.68
CA ILE A 122 -12.09 5.57 15.51
C ILE A 122 -13.51 5.87 15.06
N VAL A 123 -14.21 4.83 14.63
CA VAL A 123 -15.61 4.89 14.18
C VAL A 123 -16.50 4.13 15.13
N GLY A 124 -17.78 4.50 15.18
CA GLY A 124 -18.75 3.85 16.05
C GLY A 124 -20.19 4.30 15.77
N PRO A 125 -21.14 3.94 16.64
CA PRO A 125 -22.53 4.37 16.55
C PRO A 125 -22.66 5.90 16.57
N GLU A 126 -23.60 6.46 15.80
CA GLU A 126 -23.80 7.90 15.71
C GLU A 126 -24.20 8.55 17.05
N ASN A 127 -24.94 7.81 17.89
CA ASN A 127 -25.34 8.25 19.22
C ASN A 127 -24.22 8.18 20.27
N ASP A 128 -23.04 7.64 19.91
CA ASP A 128 -21.83 7.59 20.73
C ASP A 128 -22.09 7.24 22.22
N PRO A 129 -22.62 6.04 22.53
CA PRO A 129 -22.92 5.65 23.91
C PRO A 129 -21.69 5.65 24.84
N ALA A 130 -20.47 5.67 24.30
CA ALA A 130 -19.24 5.76 25.08
C ALA A 130 -18.79 7.21 25.32
N GLY A 131 -19.32 8.18 24.57
CA GLY A 131 -18.99 9.60 24.67
C GLY A 131 -17.54 9.89 24.29
N ILE A 132 -17.03 9.28 23.22
CA ILE A 132 -15.62 9.44 22.78
C ILE A 132 -15.41 10.54 21.74
N LYS A 133 -16.48 11.12 21.20
CA LYS A 133 -16.39 12.08 20.10
C LYS A 133 -15.50 13.28 20.46
N GLY A 134 -14.48 13.51 19.63
CA GLY A 134 -13.56 14.64 19.78
C GLY A 134 -12.46 14.47 20.84
N LEU A 135 -12.41 13.34 21.56
CA LEU A 135 -11.30 13.02 22.46
C LEU A 135 -10.02 12.70 21.68
N SER A 136 -8.87 12.72 22.36
CA SER A 136 -7.66 12.13 21.78
C SER A 136 -7.82 10.61 21.62
N PRO A 137 -7.07 9.96 20.72
CA PRO A 137 -7.18 8.51 20.50
C PRO A 137 -6.95 7.71 21.79
N VAL A 138 -5.99 8.12 22.61
CA VAL A 138 -5.65 7.45 23.87
C VAL A 138 -6.78 7.62 24.91
N GLU A 139 -7.35 8.81 25.05
CA GLU A 139 -8.47 9.05 25.95
C GLU A 139 -9.73 8.31 25.51
N ALA A 140 -10.01 8.28 24.20
CA ALA A 140 -11.11 7.52 23.63
C ALA A 140 -11.01 6.03 23.95
N LEU A 141 -9.83 5.42 23.80
CA LEU A 141 -9.63 4.01 24.15
C LEU A 141 -9.85 3.74 25.65
N LYS A 142 -9.34 4.60 26.53
CA LYS A 142 -9.60 4.50 27.97
C LYS A 142 -11.11 4.59 28.28
N LYS A 143 -11.80 5.50 27.60
CA LYS A 143 -13.24 5.69 27.76
C LYS A 143 -14.05 4.49 27.25
N ILE A 144 -13.64 3.89 26.13
CA ILE A 144 -14.21 2.63 25.63
C ILE A 144 -14.07 1.50 26.65
N VAL A 145 -12.94 1.40 27.37
CA VAL A 145 -12.76 0.39 28.42
C VAL A 145 -13.72 0.62 29.58
N GLU A 146 -13.83 1.87 30.06
CA GLU A 146 -14.76 2.22 31.13
C GLU A 146 -16.20 1.84 30.78
N GLU A 147 -16.64 2.17 29.58
CA GLU A 147 -18.02 1.96 29.14
C GLU A 147 -18.28 0.51 28.69
N GLY A 148 -17.27 -0.16 28.13
CA GLY A 148 -17.33 -1.58 27.78
C GLY A 148 -17.53 -2.47 29.00
N ARG A 149 -16.80 -2.20 30.09
CA ARG A 149 -16.97 -2.92 31.36
C ARG A 149 -18.33 -2.67 32.04
N LYS A 150 -19.02 -1.59 31.69
CA LYS A 150 -20.41 -1.31 32.11
C LYS A 150 -21.46 -1.91 31.18
N GLY A 151 -21.05 -2.46 30.04
CA GLY A 151 -21.95 -3.01 29.01
C GLY A 151 -22.50 -1.97 28.02
N ASN A 152 -21.95 -0.76 28.00
CA ASN A 152 -22.42 0.35 27.13
C ASN A 152 -21.66 0.44 25.80
N ALA A 153 -20.51 -0.22 25.68
CA ALA A 153 -19.67 -0.17 24.48
C ALA A 153 -19.16 -1.56 24.11
N ILE A 154 -18.97 -1.78 22.80
CA ILE A 154 -18.30 -2.96 22.26
C ILE A 154 -17.15 -2.45 21.42
N TRP A 155 -15.95 -2.97 21.64
CA TRP A 155 -14.83 -2.74 20.73
C TRP A 155 -14.63 -3.96 19.84
N VAL A 156 -14.39 -3.74 18.56
CA VAL A 156 -14.13 -4.81 17.60
C VAL A 156 -12.75 -4.62 17.00
N SER A 157 -11.90 -5.63 17.22
CA SER A 157 -10.62 -5.77 16.55
C SER A 157 -10.73 -6.61 15.28
N ARG A 158 -9.82 -6.30 14.36
CA ARG A 158 -9.46 -7.18 13.25
C ARG A 158 -8.80 -8.46 13.76
N ASP A 159 -7.89 -8.35 14.73
CA ASP A 159 -7.03 -9.43 15.28
C ASP A 159 -6.43 -10.35 14.19
N ASP A 160 -6.07 -9.77 13.04
CA ASP A 160 -5.68 -10.48 11.81
C ASP A 160 -4.19 -10.28 11.46
N GLY A 161 -3.41 -9.65 12.35
CA GLY A 161 -1.99 -9.36 12.13
C GLY A 161 -1.69 -8.31 11.05
N SER A 162 -2.70 -7.59 10.55
CA SER A 162 -2.55 -6.49 9.59
C SER A 162 -1.89 -5.24 10.19
N GLY A 163 -1.59 -4.26 9.34
CA GLY A 163 -1.10 -2.95 9.78
C GLY A 163 -2.11 -2.20 10.65
N THR A 164 -3.41 -2.29 10.35
CA THR A 164 -4.47 -1.74 11.23
C THR A 164 -4.45 -2.40 12.60
N ASN A 165 -4.32 -3.73 12.67
CA ASN A 165 -4.22 -4.43 13.96
C ASN A 165 -2.91 -4.09 14.69
N THR A 166 -1.79 -3.97 13.97
CA THR A 166 -0.51 -3.53 14.53
C THR A 166 -0.63 -2.12 15.13
N LYS A 167 -1.35 -1.22 14.46
CA LYS A 167 -1.64 0.12 14.94
C LYS A 167 -2.51 0.12 16.19
N GLU A 168 -3.59 -0.64 16.15
CA GLU A 168 -4.52 -0.82 17.27
C GLU A 168 -3.79 -1.31 18.52
N ILE A 169 -2.94 -2.34 18.41
CA ILE A 169 -2.12 -2.87 19.50
C ILE A 169 -1.27 -1.74 20.12
N ALA A 170 -0.56 -0.97 19.29
CA ALA A 170 0.27 0.15 19.75
C ALA A 170 -0.54 1.26 20.44
N LEU A 171 -1.79 1.50 20.01
CA LEU A 171 -2.68 2.47 20.66
C LEU A 171 -3.18 1.97 22.01
N TRP A 172 -3.52 0.68 22.13
CA TRP A 172 -3.90 0.06 23.41
C TRP A 172 -2.76 0.11 24.42
N GLU A 173 -1.54 -0.21 24.00
CA GLU A 173 -0.35 -0.12 24.85
C GLU A 173 -0.11 1.32 25.34
N LYS A 174 -0.23 2.31 24.44
CA LYS A 174 -0.18 3.73 24.82
C LYS A 174 -1.29 4.15 25.77
N ALA A 175 -2.47 3.54 25.67
CA ALA A 175 -3.57 3.75 26.59
C ALA A 175 -3.36 3.06 27.96
N GLY A 176 -2.28 2.28 28.12
CA GLY A 176 -1.93 1.60 29.36
C GLY A 176 -2.52 0.21 29.49
N TYR A 177 -2.98 -0.39 28.39
CA TYR A 177 -3.57 -1.72 28.38
C TYR A 177 -2.70 -2.71 27.60
N ASN A 178 -2.46 -3.87 28.19
CA ASN A 178 -1.84 -4.98 27.48
C ASN A 178 -2.86 -5.60 26.52
N TYR A 179 -2.54 -5.64 25.23
CA TYR A 179 -3.46 -6.14 24.20
C TYR A 179 -3.85 -7.61 24.37
N SER A 180 -2.93 -8.49 24.82
CA SER A 180 -3.24 -9.91 25.01
C SER A 180 -4.23 -10.15 26.15
N GLU A 181 -4.30 -9.23 27.12
CA GLU A 181 -5.25 -9.30 28.22
C GLU A 181 -6.58 -8.62 27.89
N ILE A 182 -6.55 -7.40 27.33
CA ILE A 182 -7.78 -6.64 27.07
C ILE A 182 -8.68 -7.33 26.05
N LYS A 183 -8.10 -8.05 25.08
CA LYS A 183 -8.84 -8.76 24.05
C LYS A 183 -9.63 -9.98 24.56
N LYS A 184 -9.42 -10.36 25.82
CA LYS A 184 -10.15 -11.44 26.51
C LYS A 184 -11.38 -10.92 27.25
N GLU A 185 -11.55 -9.61 27.40
CA GLU A 185 -12.71 -9.03 28.06
C GLU A 185 -13.99 -9.21 27.23
N SER A 186 -15.14 -9.40 27.88
CA SER A 186 -16.41 -9.78 27.23
C SER A 186 -16.96 -8.75 26.24
N TRP A 187 -16.59 -7.48 26.40
CA TRP A 187 -16.98 -6.37 25.51
C TRP A 187 -16.03 -6.20 24.32
N PHE A 188 -14.90 -6.92 24.30
CA PHE A 188 -13.93 -6.90 23.21
C PHE A 188 -14.20 -8.08 22.26
N ARG A 189 -14.35 -7.81 20.96
CA ARG A 189 -14.66 -8.82 19.95
C ARG A 189 -13.61 -8.84 18.86
N ASN A 190 -13.37 -10.01 18.27
CA ASN A 190 -12.41 -10.21 17.20
C ASN A 190 -13.12 -10.74 15.96
N THR A 191 -12.77 -10.21 14.79
CA THR A 191 -13.34 -10.70 13.52
C THR A 191 -12.41 -11.66 12.78
N GLY A 192 -11.09 -11.50 12.89
CA GLY A 192 -10.11 -12.29 12.14
C GLY A 192 -10.17 -12.05 10.62
N THR A 193 -10.74 -10.92 10.18
CA THR A 193 -11.01 -10.61 8.77
C THR A 193 -10.49 -9.22 8.37
N GLY A 194 -10.52 -8.90 7.07
CA GLY A 194 -10.14 -7.59 6.54
C GLY A 194 -11.07 -6.45 6.94
N MET A 195 -10.62 -5.22 6.71
CA MET A 195 -11.26 -3.99 7.23
C MET A 195 -12.72 -3.83 6.83
N GLY A 196 -13.05 -4.10 5.58
CA GLY A 196 -14.43 -4.00 5.10
C GLY A 196 -15.41 -4.92 5.83
N LYS A 197 -15.02 -6.18 6.06
CA LYS A 197 -15.84 -7.15 6.81
C LYS A 197 -15.97 -6.75 8.28
N THR A 198 -14.89 -6.22 8.88
CA THR A 198 -14.92 -5.69 10.25
C THR A 198 -15.83 -4.47 10.38
N LEU A 199 -15.80 -3.54 9.43
CA LEU A 199 -16.71 -2.39 9.41
C LEU A 199 -18.18 -2.82 9.31
N ASN A 200 -18.50 -3.76 8.41
CA ASN A 200 -19.86 -4.32 8.30
C ASN A 200 -20.30 -5.01 9.60
N TYR A 201 -19.41 -5.78 10.24
CA TYR A 201 -19.70 -6.38 11.53
C TYR A 201 -20.00 -5.31 12.60
N CYS A 202 -19.14 -4.29 12.73
CA CYS A 202 -19.32 -3.18 13.66
C CYS A 202 -20.63 -2.44 13.43
N ASN A 203 -20.99 -2.22 12.17
CA ASN A 203 -22.25 -1.61 11.77
C ASN A 203 -23.45 -2.39 12.31
N ASN A 204 -23.45 -3.71 12.12
CA ASN A 204 -24.55 -4.58 12.51
C ASN A 204 -24.71 -4.68 14.04
N VAL A 205 -23.59 -4.74 14.77
CA VAL A 205 -23.62 -4.88 16.24
C VAL A 205 -23.52 -3.55 16.99
N ARG A 206 -23.50 -2.42 16.26
CA ARG A 206 -23.37 -1.07 16.81
C ARG A 206 -22.16 -0.94 17.75
N ALA A 207 -20.99 -1.28 17.22
CA ALA A 207 -19.73 -1.29 17.94
C ALA A 207 -18.72 -0.27 17.42
N TYR A 208 -17.65 -0.07 18.19
CA TYR A 208 -16.53 0.79 17.87
C TYR A 208 -15.37 -0.01 17.27
N THR A 209 -14.62 0.61 16.36
CA THR A 209 -13.39 0.01 15.82
C THR A 209 -12.42 1.07 15.31
N LEU A 210 -11.16 0.67 15.14
CA LEU A 210 -10.15 1.43 14.41
C LEU A 210 -10.22 1.07 12.92
N SER A 211 -10.33 2.07 12.05
CA SER A 211 -10.30 1.89 10.59
C SER A 211 -9.31 2.85 9.95
N ASP A 212 -8.76 2.49 8.79
CA ASP A 212 -8.18 3.51 7.91
C ASP A 212 -9.31 4.36 7.28
N MET A 213 -9.04 5.65 7.09
CA MET A 213 -10.02 6.60 6.54
C MET A 213 -10.45 6.22 5.11
N GLY A 214 -9.54 5.66 4.30
CA GLY A 214 -9.82 5.27 2.92
C GLY A 214 -10.94 4.23 2.82
N THR A 215 -10.77 3.11 3.54
CA THR A 215 -11.77 2.04 3.57
C THR A 215 -13.08 2.52 4.20
N TYR A 216 -13.01 3.29 5.30
CA TYR A 216 -14.20 3.85 5.92
C TYR A 216 -15.03 4.70 4.94
N LEU A 217 -14.39 5.65 4.25
CA LEU A 217 -15.07 6.54 3.31
C LEU A 217 -15.69 5.76 2.16
N LYS A 218 -14.97 4.79 1.59
CA LYS A 218 -15.51 3.91 0.54
C LYS A 218 -16.77 3.20 1.02
N TYR A 219 -16.72 2.51 2.16
CA TYR A 219 -17.86 1.75 2.68
C TYR A 219 -19.04 2.64 3.05
N ARG A 220 -18.79 3.82 3.60
CA ARG A 220 -19.86 4.78 3.93
C ARG A 220 -20.52 5.30 2.66
N MET A 221 -19.73 5.72 1.67
CA MET A 221 -20.26 6.31 0.44
C MET A 221 -20.92 5.30 -0.49
N ASP A 222 -20.49 4.04 -0.46
CA ASP A 222 -21.16 2.92 -1.14
C ASP A 222 -22.44 2.47 -0.37
N GLY A 223 -22.79 3.13 0.75
CA GLY A 223 -24.00 2.86 1.52
C GLY A 223 -23.98 1.55 2.32
N LEU A 224 -22.80 0.96 2.52
CA LEU A 224 -22.64 -0.34 3.19
C LEU A 224 -22.66 -0.22 4.72
N ILE A 225 -22.30 0.96 5.24
CA ILE A 225 -22.28 1.26 6.67
C ILE A 225 -22.82 2.67 6.94
N ASP A 226 -23.33 2.90 8.15
CA ASP A 226 -23.81 4.19 8.67
C ASP A 226 -23.03 4.64 9.93
N LEU A 227 -21.87 4.02 10.22
CA LEU A 227 -21.00 4.37 11.35
C LEU A 227 -20.47 5.81 11.23
N ALA A 228 -20.41 6.52 12.35
CA ALA A 228 -19.86 7.87 12.44
C ALA A 228 -18.35 7.83 12.74
N VAL A 229 -17.60 8.79 12.19
CA VAL A 229 -16.25 9.11 12.66
C VAL A 229 -16.37 9.87 13.98
N LEU A 230 -15.79 9.32 15.04
CA LEU A 230 -15.84 9.89 16.38
C LEU A 230 -14.50 10.49 16.79
N VAL A 231 -13.39 9.88 16.34
CA VAL A 231 -12.03 10.40 16.56
C VAL A 231 -11.24 10.34 15.25
N ASP A 232 -10.75 11.49 14.79
CA ASP A 232 -9.98 11.66 13.55
C ASP A 232 -8.76 12.59 13.71
N LYS A 233 -8.44 12.96 14.95
CA LYS A 233 -7.32 13.83 15.30
C LYS A 233 -6.37 13.12 16.26
N GLY A 234 -5.10 13.50 16.17
CA GLY A 234 -4.02 12.93 16.97
C GLY A 234 -2.88 12.48 16.06
N GLU A 235 -1.65 12.84 16.44
CA GLU A 235 -0.46 12.41 15.70
C GLU A 235 -0.35 10.89 15.67
N GLU A 236 -0.87 10.23 16.69
CA GLU A 236 -0.92 8.79 16.83
C GLU A 236 -1.84 8.13 15.82
N LEU A 237 -2.67 8.87 15.07
CA LEU A 237 -3.51 8.29 14.02
C LEU A 237 -2.85 8.36 12.63
N ILE A 238 -1.68 8.98 12.48
CA ILE A 238 -1.00 8.96 11.19
C ILE A 238 -0.68 7.52 10.77
N ASN A 239 -0.93 7.24 9.50
CA ASN A 239 -0.70 5.95 8.87
C ASN A 239 0.21 6.15 7.66
N ILE A 240 1.40 5.57 7.71
CA ILE A 240 2.49 5.87 6.76
C ILE A 240 2.72 4.63 5.90
N TYR A 241 2.65 4.81 4.60
CA TYR A 241 2.84 3.74 3.62
C TYR A 241 4.25 3.82 3.05
N ALA A 242 4.93 2.68 3.05
CA ALA A 242 6.26 2.55 2.49
C ALA A 242 6.30 1.40 1.48
N ILE A 243 7.07 1.62 0.41
CA ILE A 243 7.54 0.57 -0.49
C ILE A 243 8.91 0.08 -0.01
N ILE A 244 9.14 -1.23 -0.05
CA ILE A 244 10.43 -1.86 0.27
C ILE A 244 10.74 -2.88 -0.82
N VAL A 245 11.92 -2.78 -1.42
CA VAL A 245 12.35 -3.69 -2.49
C VAL A 245 12.89 -4.97 -1.87
N VAL A 246 12.56 -6.12 -2.45
CA VAL A 246 13.11 -7.41 -2.00
C VAL A 246 14.59 -7.46 -2.32
N ASN A 247 15.41 -7.89 -1.35
CA ASN A 247 16.86 -7.93 -1.50
C ASN A 247 17.25 -8.91 -2.62
N PRO A 248 17.89 -8.44 -3.72
CA PRO A 248 18.28 -9.29 -4.83
C PRO A 248 19.40 -10.29 -4.47
N GLU A 249 20.11 -10.07 -3.35
CA GLU A 249 21.10 -11.03 -2.84
C GLU A 249 20.44 -12.25 -2.18
N LYS A 250 19.16 -12.16 -1.80
CA LYS A 250 18.38 -13.27 -1.22
C LYS A 250 17.57 -14.02 -2.26
N PHE A 251 16.95 -13.29 -3.19
CA PHE A 251 16.07 -13.86 -4.21
C PHE A 251 16.41 -13.27 -5.56
N ASN A 252 16.41 -14.11 -6.60
CA ASN A 252 16.49 -13.66 -7.98
C ASN A 252 15.15 -13.02 -8.39
N LYS A 253 15.04 -11.70 -8.18
CA LYS A 253 13.87 -10.87 -8.44
C LYS A 253 14.21 -9.70 -9.33
N ASP A 254 13.20 -9.07 -9.92
CA ASP A 254 13.39 -7.92 -10.80
C ASP A 254 13.66 -6.64 -9.99
N PHE A 255 14.88 -6.55 -9.48
CA PHE A 255 15.32 -5.42 -8.67
C PHE A 255 15.26 -4.09 -9.43
N ASP A 256 15.67 -4.08 -10.70
CA ASP A 256 15.70 -2.85 -11.49
C ASP A 256 14.28 -2.33 -11.75
N GLY A 257 13.33 -3.23 -12.02
CA GLY A 257 11.93 -2.86 -12.22
C GLY A 257 11.28 -2.41 -10.90
N ALA A 258 11.58 -3.09 -9.80
CA ALA A 258 11.14 -2.64 -8.48
C ALA A 258 11.69 -1.24 -8.15
N MET A 259 12.95 -0.94 -8.49
CA MET A 259 13.53 0.39 -8.30
C MET A 259 12.93 1.44 -9.25
N GLU A 260 12.52 1.05 -10.46
CA GLU A 260 11.77 1.91 -11.37
C GLU A 260 10.40 2.29 -10.80
N LEU A 261 9.70 1.33 -10.20
CA LEU A 261 8.47 1.59 -9.46
C LEU A 261 8.70 2.53 -8.26
N VAL A 262 9.76 2.32 -7.48
CA VAL A 262 10.12 3.22 -6.37
C VAL A 262 10.36 4.66 -6.86
N LYS A 263 11.11 4.82 -7.96
CA LYS A 263 11.38 6.13 -8.58
C LYS A 263 10.08 6.77 -9.07
N TRP A 264 9.22 6.02 -9.76
CA TRP A 264 7.96 6.54 -10.26
C TRP A 264 7.01 6.95 -9.13
N LEU A 265 6.83 6.09 -8.11
CA LEU A 265 5.97 6.38 -6.95
C LEU A 265 6.41 7.64 -6.19
N THR A 266 7.71 7.96 -6.21
CA THR A 266 8.28 9.14 -5.54
C THR A 266 8.51 10.32 -6.48
N SER A 267 8.16 10.19 -7.76
CA SER A 267 8.21 11.26 -8.75
C SER A 267 7.03 12.23 -8.60
N ARG A 268 7.08 13.37 -9.28
CA ARG A 268 5.96 14.32 -9.35
C ARG A 268 4.68 13.66 -9.90
N GLU A 269 4.81 12.78 -10.89
CA GLU A 269 3.68 12.09 -11.50
C GLU A 269 3.04 11.10 -10.52
N GLY A 270 3.83 10.18 -9.94
CA GLY A 270 3.30 9.21 -8.98
C GLY A 270 2.71 9.88 -7.73
N GLN A 271 3.33 10.93 -7.21
CA GLN A 271 2.80 11.69 -6.08
C GLN A 271 1.50 12.44 -6.44
N LYS A 272 1.37 12.94 -7.67
CA LYS A 272 0.11 13.53 -8.17
C LYS A 272 -0.99 12.47 -8.25
N THR A 273 -0.70 11.31 -8.85
CA THR A 273 -1.64 10.17 -8.92
C THR A 273 -2.16 9.77 -7.54
N ILE A 274 -1.28 9.69 -6.54
CA ILE A 274 -1.66 9.41 -5.15
C ILE A 274 -2.55 10.51 -4.57
N GLY A 275 -2.20 11.78 -4.77
CA GLY A 275 -2.89 12.92 -4.18
C GLY A 275 -4.26 13.23 -4.79
N GLU A 276 -4.47 12.91 -6.07
CA GLU A 276 -5.75 13.12 -6.76
C GLU A 276 -6.74 11.97 -6.54
N TYR A 277 -6.24 10.80 -6.08
CA TYR A 277 -7.08 9.63 -5.91
C TYR A 277 -8.21 9.83 -4.89
N GLY A 278 -9.43 9.59 -5.36
CA GLY A 278 -10.66 9.67 -4.57
C GLY A 278 -11.30 11.06 -4.53
N VAL A 279 -10.66 12.12 -5.03
CA VAL A 279 -11.25 13.48 -5.01
C VAL A 279 -12.57 13.54 -5.77
N GLU A 280 -12.61 13.01 -6.99
CA GLU A 280 -13.81 13.02 -7.83
C GLU A 280 -14.94 12.19 -7.22
N ARG A 281 -14.62 10.97 -6.74
CA ARG A 281 -15.62 10.02 -6.24
C ARG A 281 -16.10 10.35 -4.82
N TYR A 282 -15.20 10.83 -3.96
CA TYR A 282 -15.44 10.97 -2.52
C TYR A 282 -15.41 12.42 -2.00
N GLY A 283 -15.17 13.40 -2.88
CA GLY A 283 -15.06 14.82 -2.54
C GLY A 283 -13.81 15.18 -1.74
N ARG A 284 -12.91 14.22 -1.52
CA ARG A 284 -11.63 14.38 -0.82
C ARG A 284 -10.64 13.29 -1.22
N GLN A 285 -9.36 13.59 -1.14
CA GLN A 285 -8.31 12.60 -1.36
C GLN A 285 -8.32 11.53 -0.26
N LEU A 286 -8.10 10.27 -0.64
CA LEU A 286 -7.99 9.15 0.29
C LEU A 286 -6.56 8.97 0.85
N PHE A 287 -5.57 9.44 0.08
CA PHE A 287 -4.15 9.38 0.42
C PHE A 287 -3.50 10.75 0.17
N TYR A 288 -2.44 11.02 0.92
CA TYR A 288 -1.68 12.26 0.81
C TYR A 288 -0.25 11.95 0.36
N PRO A 289 0.29 12.72 -0.61
CA PRO A 289 1.66 12.53 -1.09
C PRO A 289 2.66 12.88 0.02
N ALA A 290 3.60 11.98 0.27
CA ALA A 290 4.57 12.14 1.35
C ALA A 290 5.83 12.91 0.92
N VAL A 291 6.20 12.86 -0.36
CA VAL A 291 7.48 13.41 -0.85
C VAL A 291 7.54 14.92 -0.63
N GLU A 292 6.50 15.66 -1.04
CA GLU A 292 6.45 17.12 -0.88
C GLU A 292 6.54 17.54 0.60
N VAL A 293 5.89 16.79 1.49
CA VAL A 293 5.95 17.03 2.94
C VAL A 293 7.38 16.86 3.46
N LEU A 294 8.07 15.81 3.02
CA LEU A 294 9.44 15.48 3.42
C LEU A 294 10.47 16.44 2.81
N GLU A 295 10.22 16.99 1.64
CA GLU A 295 11.05 18.03 1.02
C GLU A 295 10.96 19.37 1.76
N LYS A 296 9.74 19.77 2.16
CA LYS A 296 9.49 21.02 2.89
C LYS A 296 10.10 21.06 4.29
N LYS A 297 10.32 19.90 4.91
CA LYS A 297 10.91 19.75 6.26
C LYS A 297 10.26 20.64 7.33
N SER A 298 8.95 20.85 7.23
CA SER A 298 8.22 21.79 8.09
C SER A 298 6.76 21.37 8.29
N GLY A 299 6.15 21.91 9.36
CA GLY A 299 4.77 21.62 9.72
C GLY A 299 4.57 20.30 10.48
N ASN A 300 3.41 20.13 11.10
CA ASN A 300 3.14 19.00 12.00
C ASN A 300 3.22 17.65 11.29
N ILE A 301 2.71 17.55 10.05
CA ILE A 301 2.75 16.30 9.29
C ILE A 301 4.18 15.83 9.05
N TYR A 302 5.11 16.73 8.71
CA TYR A 302 6.53 16.37 8.57
C TYR A 302 7.07 15.74 9.86
N HIS A 303 6.84 16.40 11.00
CA HIS A 303 7.28 15.89 12.29
C HIS A 303 6.64 14.53 12.64
N TRP A 304 5.37 14.33 12.30
CA TRP A 304 4.69 13.06 12.50
C TRP A 304 5.26 11.96 11.60
N ILE A 305 5.56 12.26 10.33
CA ILE A 305 6.20 11.29 9.42
C ILE A 305 7.60 10.94 9.92
N VAL A 306 8.40 11.90 10.40
CA VAL A 306 9.70 11.61 11.00
C VAL A 306 9.53 10.73 12.23
N LYS A 307 8.68 11.14 13.19
CA LYS A 307 8.47 10.42 14.46
C LYS A 307 7.97 8.99 14.25
N TYR A 308 6.96 8.81 13.40
CA TYR A 308 6.27 7.53 13.23
C TYR A 308 6.74 6.71 12.04
N GLY A 309 7.39 7.30 11.04
CA GLY A 309 7.76 6.64 9.78
C GLY A 309 9.26 6.44 9.56
N PHE A 310 10.12 7.30 10.11
CA PHE A 310 11.58 7.16 9.93
C PHE A 310 12.15 6.15 10.92
N ILE A 311 13.25 5.51 10.57
CA ILE A 311 13.97 4.52 11.38
C ILE A 311 15.16 5.21 12.03
N GLU A 312 15.33 4.98 13.33
CA GLU A 312 16.43 5.57 14.10
C GLU A 312 17.70 4.73 13.95
N ASN A 313 18.79 5.35 13.48
CA ASN A 313 20.13 4.75 13.45
C ASN A 313 21.21 5.85 13.35
N ASN A 314 21.56 6.49 14.47
CA ASN A 314 22.37 7.72 14.58
C ASN A 314 21.74 8.97 13.93
N VAL A 315 21.10 8.81 12.78
CA VAL A 315 20.29 9.81 12.07
C VAL A 315 18.93 9.16 11.78
N TRP A 316 17.84 9.90 11.94
CA TRP A 316 16.52 9.42 11.57
C TRP A 316 16.41 9.42 10.05
N SER A 317 16.04 8.29 9.46
CA SER A 317 16.02 8.13 8.01
C SER A 317 14.85 7.26 7.58
N GLU A 318 14.23 7.57 6.44
CA GLU A 318 13.23 6.65 5.87
C GLU A 318 13.84 5.28 5.49
N CYS A 319 15.14 5.26 5.18
CA CYS A 319 15.96 4.07 4.94
C CYS A 319 17.41 4.32 5.42
N PRO A 320 17.79 3.79 6.59
CA PRO A 320 19.17 3.83 7.08
C PRO A 320 20.18 3.36 6.04
N ALA A 321 21.39 3.94 6.04
CA ALA A 321 22.41 3.67 5.02
C ALA A 321 22.75 2.17 4.85
N LYS A 322 22.73 1.39 5.95
CA LYS A 322 22.96 -0.06 5.93
C LYS A 322 21.95 -0.87 5.10
N TYR A 323 20.78 -0.31 4.79
CA TYR A 323 19.74 -0.97 3.99
C TYR A 323 19.64 -0.40 2.57
N ARG A 324 20.55 0.49 2.17
CA ARG A 324 20.59 1.05 0.81
C ARG A 324 21.44 0.13 -0.07
N TYR A 325 20.84 -0.44 -1.11
CA TYR A 325 21.48 -1.34 -2.05
C TYR A 325 21.40 -0.78 -3.46
N LYS A 326 22.55 -0.48 -4.09
CA LYS A 326 22.67 0.03 -5.48
C LYS A 326 21.62 1.10 -5.85
N ALA A 327 21.26 1.95 -4.89
CA ALA A 327 20.17 2.89 -5.04
C ALA A 327 20.69 4.23 -5.53
N ASP A 328 20.27 4.63 -6.74
CA ASP A 328 20.48 5.97 -7.29
C ASP A 328 19.23 6.82 -7.08
N ILE A 329 18.83 6.98 -5.82
CA ILE A 329 17.72 7.84 -5.38
C ILE A 329 18.08 8.55 -4.07
N LYS A 330 17.43 9.69 -3.83
CA LYS A 330 17.57 10.40 -2.56
C LYS A 330 16.70 9.76 -1.48
N PHE A 331 17.30 9.52 -0.32
CA PHE A 331 16.59 9.16 0.91
C PHE A 331 16.51 10.37 1.85
N PHE A 332 15.35 10.58 2.46
CA PHE A 332 15.12 11.64 3.43
C PHE A 332 15.71 11.26 4.78
N GLU A 333 16.41 12.23 5.37
CA GLU A 333 17.06 12.13 6.67
C GLU A 333 16.71 13.37 7.51
N ALA A 334 16.61 13.15 8.83
CA ALA A 334 16.32 14.16 9.83
C ALA A 334 17.21 13.96 11.06
N LYS A 335 17.62 15.06 11.69
CA LYS A 335 18.20 15.06 13.04
C LYS A 335 17.06 15.39 14.00
N MET A 336 16.79 14.56 15.00
CA MET A 336 15.87 14.97 16.06
C MET A 336 16.56 16.06 16.88
N SER A 337 15.89 17.19 17.04
CA SER A 337 16.26 18.30 17.94
C SER A 337 15.86 17.99 19.37
#